data_AF-A0A8B8EW26-F1
#
_entry.id   AF-A0A8B8EW26-F1
#
_cell.length_a   1.000
_cell.length_b   1.000
_cell.length_c   1.000
_cell.angle_alpha   90.00
_cell.angle_beta   90.00
_cell.angle_gamma   90.00
#
_symmetry.space_group_name_H-M   'P 1'
#
loop_
_entity.id
_entity.type
_entity.pdbx_description
1 polymer ?
#
loop_
_entity_poly.entity_id
_entity_poly.type
_entity_poly.pdbx_seq_one_letter_code
_entity_poly.pdbx_strand_id
1 'polypeptide(L)'
;MDVEETLPCGSSVRSFLQNIDLVRQQIRDEAASQREEKDFDVGKLWNKMEKTFKIMSHEATKISLAFCGNPPPSEKECVSLFGVAEQATLALVSEFYSLPASQGLRLIKSTKESVLSLLDSFRELISNIQEGCGGNQEQLKSTGTVWQDANVFSTMPKNNKEAVVNELKTFSQLIKDALDEIEEAIEGRTSLMDC
;
A
#
# COMPACT_ATOMS: atom_id res chain seq x y z
N MET A 1 -1.83 23.40 33.72
CA MET A 1 -1.89 21.96 34.02
C MET A 1 -2.60 21.37 32.82
N ASP A 2 -1.82 21.20 31.77
CA ASP A 2 -2.31 20.74 30.47
C ASP A 2 -2.73 19.29 30.65
N VAL A 3 -4.03 19.05 30.59
CA VAL A 3 -4.57 17.70 30.43
C VAL A 3 -4.11 17.31 29.04
N GLU A 4 -3.05 16.53 28.98
CA GLU A 4 -2.69 15.72 27.83
C GLU A 4 -3.93 14.86 27.56
N GLU A 5 -4.84 15.36 26.72
CA GLU A 5 -6.02 14.65 26.26
C GLU A 5 -5.50 13.41 25.55
N THR A 6 -5.44 12.32 26.29
CA THR A 6 -5.10 11.01 25.76
C THR A 6 -6.06 10.75 24.61
N LEU A 7 -5.53 10.74 23.37
CA LEU A 7 -6.32 10.37 22.20
C LEU A 7 -7.16 9.15 22.54
N PRO A 8 -8.49 9.19 22.31
CA PRO A 8 -9.31 8.00 22.31
C PRO A 8 -8.60 6.94 21.48
N CYS A 9 -8.43 5.74 22.04
CA CYS A 9 -7.81 4.61 21.35
C CYS A 9 -6.29 4.68 21.15
N GLY A 10 -5.57 5.53 21.88
CA GLY A 10 -4.11 5.69 21.74
C GLY A 10 -3.30 4.39 21.89
N SER A 11 -3.79 3.42 22.67
CA SER A 11 -3.22 2.05 22.80
C SER A 11 -3.30 1.25 21.51
N SER A 12 -4.49 1.22 20.89
CA SER A 12 -4.82 0.45 19.69
C SER A 12 -4.14 1.04 18.46
N VAL A 13 -4.19 2.37 18.31
CA VAL A 13 -3.50 3.11 17.25
C VAL A 13 -1.99 2.83 17.29
N ARG A 14 -1.38 2.94 18.47
CA ARG A 14 0.06 2.71 18.65
C ARG A 14 0.45 1.26 18.36
N SER A 15 -0.29 0.28 18.90
CA SER A 15 -0.01 -1.13 18.62
C SER A 15 -0.10 -1.43 17.12
N PHE A 16 -1.13 -0.93 16.47
CA PHE A 16 -1.33 -1.17 15.06
C PHE A 16 -0.21 -0.57 14.19
N LEU A 17 0.23 0.67 14.49
CA LEU A 17 1.36 1.28 13.80
C LEU A 17 2.66 0.49 14.00
N GLN A 18 2.93 0.03 15.22
CA GLN A 18 4.08 -0.82 15.50
C GLN A 18 4.04 -2.14 14.73
N ASN A 19 2.87 -2.77 14.67
CA ASN A 19 2.65 -4.01 13.93
C ASN A 19 2.87 -3.81 12.42
N ILE A 20 2.34 -2.73 11.86
CA ILE A 20 2.57 -2.37 10.45
C ILE A 20 4.06 -2.13 10.19
N ASP A 21 4.74 -1.33 11.03
CA ASP A 21 6.16 -1.03 10.83
C ASP A 21 7.02 -2.29 10.91
N LEU A 22 6.69 -3.22 11.81
CA LEU A 22 7.35 -4.51 11.89
C LEU A 22 7.19 -5.33 10.60
N VAL A 23 5.97 -5.52 10.11
CA VAL A 23 5.74 -6.35 8.91
C VAL A 23 6.29 -5.71 7.64
N ARG A 24 6.25 -4.38 7.54
CA ARG A 24 6.88 -3.62 6.44
C ARG A 24 8.38 -3.88 6.41
N GLN A 25 9.04 -3.81 7.55
CA GLN A 25 10.48 -4.06 7.65
C GLN A 25 10.81 -5.52 7.27
N GLN A 26 10.03 -6.48 7.79
CA GLN A 26 10.19 -7.89 7.45
C GLN A 26 10.05 -8.14 5.94
N ILE A 27 9.05 -7.53 5.29
CA ILE A 27 8.86 -7.64 3.84
C ILE A 27 10.01 -6.98 3.08
N ARG A 28 10.51 -5.82 3.54
CA ARG A 28 11.64 -5.11 2.90
C ARG A 28 12.92 -5.93 2.93
N ASP A 29 13.24 -6.53 4.07
CA ASP A 29 14.46 -7.32 4.28
C ASP A 29 14.37 -8.73 3.67
N GLU A 30 13.19 -9.12 3.21
CA GLU A 30 12.95 -10.44 2.65
C GLU A 30 13.71 -10.69 1.34
N ALA A 31 14.36 -11.87 1.27
CA ALA A 31 15.04 -12.39 0.09
C ALA A 31 14.21 -13.50 -0.59
N ALA A 32 13.62 -13.16 -1.74
CA ALA A 32 12.69 -14.00 -2.49
C ALA A 32 13.23 -15.37 -2.95
N SER A 33 14.54 -15.59 -2.93
CA SER A 33 15.21 -16.74 -3.57
C SER A 33 15.02 -18.08 -2.86
N GLN A 34 14.45 -18.12 -1.66
CA GLN A 34 14.35 -19.34 -0.84
C GLN A 34 12.92 -19.85 -0.62
N ARG A 35 11.90 -19.23 -1.24
CA ARG A 35 10.50 -19.60 -1.00
C ARG A 35 10.07 -20.81 -1.80
N GLU A 36 9.72 -21.87 -1.09
CA GLU A 36 9.09 -23.06 -1.66
C GLU A 36 7.71 -23.28 -1.01
N GLU A 37 6.70 -23.53 -1.83
CA GLU A 37 5.37 -23.93 -1.38
C GLU A 37 4.94 -25.13 -2.23
N LYS A 38 4.69 -26.27 -1.56
CA LYS A 38 4.49 -27.56 -2.23
C LYS A 38 3.09 -27.72 -2.81
N ASP A 39 2.09 -27.07 -2.20
CA ASP A 39 0.68 -27.11 -2.61
C ASP A 39 0.21 -25.73 -3.09
N PHE A 40 1.04 -25.08 -3.91
CA PHE A 40 0.78 -23.73 -4.39
C PHE A 40 -0.33 -23.71 -5.45
N ASP A 41 -1.45 -23.08 -5.09
CA ASP A 41 -2.54 -22.74 -6.01
C ASP A 41 -2.51 -21.23 -6.31
N VAL A 42 -2.09 -20.91 -7.53
CA VAL A 42 -1.98 -19.53 -8.03
C VAL A 42 -3.33 -18.81 -8.06
N GLY A 43 -4.41 -19.49 -8.45
CA GLY A 43 -5.73 -18.89 -8.54
C GLY A 43 -6.29 -18.59 -7.15
N LYS A 44 -6.10 -19.52 -6.21
CA LYS A 44 -6.47 -19.35 -4.80
C LYS A 44 -5.69 -18.22 -4.15
N LEU A 45 -4.38 -18.09 -4.42
CA LEU A 45 -3.58 -16.97 -3.92
C LEU A 45 -4.15 -15.63 -4.40
N TRP A 46 -4.30 -15.45 -5.71
CA TRP A 46 -4.72 -14.15 -6.24
C TRP A 46 -6.14 -13.77 -5.83
N ASN A 47 -7.06 -14.74 -5.74
CA ASN A 47 -8.40 -14.52 -5.22
C ASN A 47 -8.40 -14.11 -3.73
N LYS A 48 -7.48 -14.67 -2.93
CA LYS A 48 -7.32 -14.28 -1.53
C LYS A 48 -6.76 -12.86 -1.41
N MET A 49 -5.66 -12.59 -2.11
CA MET A 49 -5.06 -11.25 -2.12
C MET A 49 -6.05 -10.18 -2.60
N GLU A 50 -6.83 -10.43 -3.66
CA GLU A 50 -7.84 -9.48 -4.12
C GLU A 50 -8.83 -9.11 -3.02
N LYS A 51 -9.33 -10.13 -2.29
CA LYS A 51 -10.25 -9.93 -1.17
C LYS A 51 -9.56 -9.15 -0.05
N THR A 52 -8.32 -9.48 0.27
CA THR A 52 -7.57 -8.81 1.33
C THR A 52 -7.32 -7.34 1.01
N PHE A 53 -6.91 -7.00 -0.23
CA PHE A 53 -6.77 -5.60 -0.69
C PHE A 53 -8.10 -4.83 -0.56
N LYS A 54 -9.22 -5.45 -0.95
CA LYS A 54 -10.57 -4.86 -0.78
C LYS A 54 -10.93 -4.67 0.69
N ILE A 55 -10.68 -5.67 1.54
CA ILE A 55 -10.94 -5.58 2.98
C ILE A 55 -10.15 -4.42 3.57
N MET A 56 -8.85 -4.31 3.28
CA MET A 56 -8.04 -3.19 3.76
C MET A 56 -8.62 -1.84 3.30
N SER A 57 -8.96 -1.69 2.03
CA SER A 57 -9.62 -0.46 1.54
C SER A 57 -10.90 -0.13 2.33
N HIS A 58 -11.73 -1.14 2.64
CA HIS A 58 -12.95 -0.96 3.42
C HIS A 58 -12.68 -0.61 4.89
N GLU A 59 -11.71 -1.26 5.53
CA GLU A 59 -11.33 -0.96 6.91
C GLU A 59 -10.71 0.43 7.03
N ALA A 60 -9.91 0.87 6.06
CA ALA A 60 -9.43 2.24 6.00
C ALA A 60 -10.58 3.25 5.97
N THR A 61 -11.62 3.01 5.16
CA THR A 61 -12.81 3.87 5.15
C THR A 61 -13.54 3.86 6.49
N LYS A 62 -13.76 2.68 7.10
CA LYS A 62 -14.45 2.57 8.39
C LYS A 62 -13.70 3.29 9.49
N ILE A 63 -12.40 3.06 9.60
CA ILE A 63 -11.52 3.72 10.56
C ILE A 63 -11.57 5.23 10.32
N SER A 64 -11.40 5.66 9.08
CA SER A 64 -11.46 7.07 8.71
C SER A 64 -12.78 7.72 9.16
N LEU A 65 -13.93 7.14 8.79
CA LEU A 65 -15.23 7.65 9.17
C LEU A 65 -15.48 7.64 10.69
N ALA A 66 -15.01 6.61 11.40
CA ALA A 66 -15.15 6.51 12.84
C ALA A 66 -14.42 7.66 13.56
N PHE A 67 -13.19 7.98 13.13
CA PHE A 67 -12.39 9.07 13.72
C PHE A 67 -12.76 10.47 13.20
N CYS A 68 -13.54 10.58 12.12
CA CYS A 68 -14.24 11.82 11.75
C CYS A 68 -15.48 12.09 12.62
N GLY A 69 -16.02 11.05 13.26
CA GLY A 69 -17.27 11.13 14.02
C GLY A 69 -17.12 11.90 15.34
N ASN A 70 -18.20 12.57 15.74
CA ASN A 70 -18.34 13.17 17.06
C ASN A 70 -19.51 12.52 17.80
N PRO A 71 -19.30 11.87 18.97
CA PRO A 71 -18.02 11.70 19.67
C PRO A 71 -17.06 10.72 18.96
N PRO A 72 -15.75 10.77 19.29
CA PRO A 72 -14.78 9.79 18.81
C PRO A 72 -15.11 8.36 19.29
N PRO A 73 -14.56 7.33 18.64
CA PRO A 73 -14.85 5.94 18.99
C PRO A 73 -14.41 5.59 20.41
N SER A 74 -15.19 4.75 21.08
CA SER A 74 -14.83 4.19 22.37
C SER A 74 -13.68 3.18 22.26
N GLU A 75 -13.00 2.90 23.37
CA GLU A 75 -11.91 1.92 23.41
C GLU A 75 -12.32 0.55 22.85
N LYS A 76 -13.54 0.08 23.18
CA LYS A 76 -14.07 -1.19 22.68
C LYS A 76 -14.28 -1.17 21.17
N GLU A 77 -14.79 -0.06 20.62
CA GLU A 77 -14.96 0.12 19.18
C GLU A 77 -13.62 0.13 18.47
N CYS A 78 -12.61 0.78 19.05
CA CYS A 78 -11.26 0.78 18.49
C CYS A 78 -10.58 -0.59 18.51
N VAL A 79 -10.68 -1.34 19.60
CA VAL A 79 -10.20 -2.73 19.63
C VAL A 79 -10.84 -3.54 18.50
N SER A 80 -12.13 -3.34 18.24
CA SER A 80 -12.81 -4.02 17.13
C SER A 80 -12.35 -3.52 15.75
N LEU A 81 -12.24 -2.21 15.54
CA LEU A 81 -11.83 -1.61 14.27
C LEU A 81 -10.41 -2.04 13.89
N PHE A 82 -9.46 -1.88 14.81
CA PHE A 82 -8.07 -2.25 14.58
C PHE A 82 -7.89 -3.76 14.54
N GLY A 83 -8.66 -4.56 15.27
CA GLY A 83 -8.59 -6.02 15.21
C GLY A 83 -8.89 -6.58 13.80
N VAL A 84 -9.86 -6.00 13.07
CA VAL A 84 -10.13 -6.42 11.68
C VAL A 84 -9.01 -5.97 10.75
N ALA A 85 -8.49 -4.75 10.93
CA ALA A 85 -7.36 -4.24 10.14
C ALA A 85 -6.08 -5.06 10.36
N GLU A 86 -5.82 -5.52 11.59
CA GLU A 86 -4.70 -6.40 11.93
C GLU A 86 -4.84 -7.75 11.25
N GLN A 87 -6.03 -8.36 11.30
CA GLN A 87 -6.29 -9.63 10.62
C GLN A 87 -6.09 -9.51 9.10
N ALA A 88 -6.56 -8.42 8.50
CA ALA A 88 -6.35 -8.16 7.07
C ALA A 88 -4.86 -7.96 6.75
N THR A 89 -4.13 -7.23 7.58
CA THR A 89 -2.68 -7.03 7.44
C THR A 89 -1.93 -8.36 7.52
N LEU A 90 -2.24 -9.19 8.51
CA LEU A 90 -1.64 -10.52 8.67
C LEU A 90 -1.97 -11.45 7.50
N ALA A 91 -3.21 -11.42 7.01
CA ALA A 91 -3.61 -12.19 5.83
C ALA A 91 -2.81 -11.77 4.60
N LEU A 92 -2.67 -10.45 4.37
CA LEU A 92 -1.92 -9.91 3.24
C LEU A 92 -0.46 -10.35 3.27
N VAL A 93 0.17 -10.23 4.44
CA VAL A 93 1.57 -10.63 4.66
C VAL A 93 1.71 -12.14 4.43
N SER A 94 0.81 -12.95 5.00
CA SER A 94 0.83 -14.41 4.85
C SER A 94 0.68 -14.83 3.38
N GLU A 95 -0.23 -14.20 2.66
CA GLU A 95 -0.45 -14.42 1.23
C GLU A 95 0.80 -14.04 0.42
N PHE A 96 1.42 -12.90 0.71
CA PHE A 96 2.68 -12.51 0.08
C PHE A 96 3.77 -13.56 0.31
N TYR A 97 3.97 -14.03 1.54
CA TYR A 97 4.98 -15.06 1.85
C TYR A 97 4.68 -16.43 1.23
N SER A 98 3.41 -16.73 0.93
CA SER A 98 3.03 -17.97 0.25
C SER A 98 3.32 -17.98 -1.26
N LEU A 99 3.73 -16.86 -1.86
CA LEU A 99 4.13 -16.79 -3.27
C LEU A 99 5.54 -17.39 -3.44
N PRO A 100 5.70 -18.55 -4.11
CA PRO A 100 6.98 -19.24 -4.18
C PRO A 100 7.91 -18.64 -5.23
N ALA A 101 9.22 -18.82 -5.04
CA ALA A 101 10.28 -18.35 -5.93
C ALA A 101 10.10 -18.83 -7.38
N SER A 102 9.51 -20.01 -7.55
CA SER A 102 9.19 -20.63 -8.84
C SER A 102 8.22 -19.83 -9.70
N GLN A 103 7.44 -18.91 -9.11
CA GLN A 103 6.56 -18.02 -9.86
C GLN A 103 7.29 -16.86 -10.53
N GLY A 104 8.59 -16.67 -10.25
CA GLY A 104 9.45 -15.70 -10.93
C GLY A 104 9.73 -14.44 -10.11
N LEU A 105 11.01 -14.05 -10.10
CA LEU A 105 11.52 -12.97 -9.25
C LEU A 105 10.90 -11.60 -9.56
N ARG A 106 10.59 -11.31 -10.83
CA ARG A 106 10.00 -10.02 -11.20
C ARG A 106 8.55 -9.92 -10.72
N LEU A 107 7.78 -11.00 -10.79
CA LEU A 107 6.44 -11.07 -10.21
C LEU A 107 6.49 -10.88 -8.69
N ILE A 108 7.41 -11.56 -8.00
CA ILE A 108 7.58 -11.41 -6.54
C ILE A 108 7.93 -9.98 -6.19
N LYS A 109 8.87 -9.36 -6.91
CA LYS A 109 9.26 -7.97 -6.69
C LYS A 109 8.09 -7.01 -6.92
N SER A 110 7.32 -7.18 -8.00
CA SER A 110 6.12 -6.38 -8.26
C SER A 110 5.05 -6.56 -7.18
N THR A 111 4.86 -7.79 -6.71
CA THR A 111 3.90 -8.08 -5.63
C THR A 111 4.36 -7.44 -4.31
N LYS A 112 5.65 -7.55 -3.98
CA LYS A 112 6.29 -6.91 -2.82
C LYS A 112 6.10 -5.40 -2.84
N GLU A 113 6.35 -4.75 -3.98
CA GLU A 113 6.18 -3.30 -4.15
C GLU A 113 4.74 -2.87 -3.88
N SER A 114 3.73 -3.57 -4.43
CA SER A 114 2.32 -3.23 -4.21
C SER A 114 1.84 -3.50 -2.79
N VAL A 115 2.29 -4.60 -2.16
CA VAL A 115 1.99 -4.89 -0.75
C VAL A 115 2.58 -3.81 0.15
N LEU A 116 3.85 -3.42 -0.08
CA LEU A 116 4.50 -2.36 0.69
C LEU A 116 3.80 -1.01 0.48
N SER A 117 3.43 -0.65 -0.75
CA SER A 117 2.70 0.60 -1.01
C SER A 117 1.40 0.67 -0.21
N LEU A 118 0.58 -0.39 -0.25
CA LEU A 118 -0.66 -0.44 0.50
C LEU A 118 -0.43 -0.32 2.01
N LEU A 119 0.59 -1.00 2.56
CA LEU A 119 0.94 -0.90 3.99
C LEU A 119 1.46 0.49 4.35
N ASP A 120 2.25 1.13 3.48
CA ASP A 120 2.75 2.50 3.65
C ASP A 120 1.59 3.50 3.71
N SER A 121 0.65 3.40 2.78
CA SER A 121 -0.55 4.24 2.72
C SER A 121 -1.47 4.02 3.93
N PHE A 122 -1.64 2.76 4.36
CA PHE A 122 -2.46 2.44 5.52
C PHE A 122 -1.82 2.99 6.80
N ARG A 123 -0.49 2.88 6.93
CA ARG A 123 0.26 3.50 8.03
C ARG A 123 0.08 5.01 8.05
N GLU A 124 0.20 5.68 6.90
CA GLU A 124 0.04 7.13 6.79
C GLU A 124 -1.34 7.58 7.28
N LEU A 125 -2.40 6.87 6.89
CA LEU A 125 -3.75 7.13 7.40
C LEU A 125 -3.82 7.06 8.93
N ILE A 126 -3.27 6.01 9.54
CA ILE A 126 -3.30 5.84 11.00
C ILE A 126 -2.41 6.86 11.72
N SER A 127 -1.28 7.25 11.11
CA SER A 127 -0.42 8.33 11.64
C SER A 127 -1.17 9.65 11.69
N ASN A 128 -1.88 10.02 10.62
CA ASN A 128 -2.69 11.25 10.59
C ASN A 128 -3.77 11.20 11.69
N ILE A 129 -4.44 10.05 11.87
CA ILE A 129 -5.42 9.89 12.96
C ILE A 129 -4.76 10.07 14.33
N GLN A 130 -3.57 9.52 14.55
CA GLN A 130 -2.82 9.70 15.80
C GLN A 130 -2.45 11.17 16.06
N GLU A 131 -2.20 11.95 15.02
CA GLU A 131 -1.86 13.37 15.11
C GLU A 131 -3.09 14.28 15.35
N GLY A 132 -4.28 13.69 15.50
CA GLY A 132 -5.52 14.43 15.75
C GLY A 132 -6.16 14.98 14.48
N CYS A 133 -5.76 14.50 13.31
CA CYS A 133 -6.26 14.92 12.00
C CYS A 133 -7.68 14.37 11.69
N GLY A 134 -8.44 13.95 12.71
CA GLY A 134 -9.81 13.47 12.65
C GLY A 134 -10.73 14.39 11.85
N GLY A 135 -11.14 14.00 10.65
CA GLY A 135 -12.02 14.77 9.78
C GLY A 135 -11.35 15.90 8.97
N ASN A 136 -10.02 15.99 8.96
CA ASN A 136 -9.31 17.00 8.19
C ASN A 136 -8.96 16.52 6.75
N GLN A 137 -8.43 17.43 5.94
CA GLN A 137 -8.07 17.15 4.55
C GLN A 137 -6.96 16.09 4.41
N GLU A 138 -6.03 16.01 5.35
CA GLU A 138 -4.91 15.06 5.32
C GLU A 138 -5.39 13.64 5.55
N GLN A 139 -6.35 13.43 6.45
CA GLN A 139 -6.98 12.12 6.65
C GLN A 139 -7.77 11.68 5.41
N LEU A 140 -8.53 12.60 4.79
CA LEU A 140 -9.26 12.28 3.56
C LEU A 140 -8.31 11.94 2.41
N LYS A 141 -7.20 12.68 2.30
CA LYS A 141 -6.14 12.41 1.31
C LYS A 141 -5.52 11.04 1.55
N SER A 142 -5.08 10.71 2.76
CA SER A 142 -4.46 9.41 3.06
C SER A 142 -5.45 8.25 2.92
N THR A 143 -6.73 8.46 3.24
CA THR A 143 -7.80 7.48 2.93
C THR A 143 -7.88 7.21 1.42
N GLY A 144 -7.82 8.27 0.61
CA GLY A 144 -7.80 8.17 -0.85
C GLY A 144 -6.55 7.46 -1.39
N THR A 145 -5.38 7.70 -0.79
CA THR A 145 -4.15 6.97 -1.14
C THR A 145 -4.29 5.47 -0.89
N VAL A 146 -4.88 5.06 0.24
CA VAL A 146 -5.15 3.64 0.51
C VAL A 146 -6.05 3.03 -0.56
N TRP A 147 -7.09 3.74 -1.01
CA TRP A 147 -7.96 3.26 -2.08
C TRP A 147 -7.23 3.09 -3.40
N GLN A 148 -6.39 4.06 -3.75
CA GLN A 148 -5.59 4.00 -4.98
C GLN A 148 -4.69 2.77 -4.96
N ASP A 149 -3.94 2.56 -3.89
CA ASP A 149 -3.04 1.41 -3.74
C ASP A 149 -3.80 0.08 -3.67
N ALA A 150 -4.98 0.08 -3.04
CA ALA A 150 -5.84 -1.09 -3.02
C ALA A 150 -6.33 -1.46 -4.44
N ASN A 151 -6.70 -0.45 -5.24
CA ASN A 151 -7.24 -0.64 -6.58
C ASN A 151 -6.20 -1.07 -7.61
N VAL A 152 -4.91 -0.75 -7.38
CA VAL A 152 -3.78 -1.22 -8.20
C VAL A 152 -3.78 -2.75 -8.34
N PHE A 153 -4.30 -3.50 -7.37
CA PHE A 153 -4.35 -4.96 -7.46
C PHE A 153 -5.04 -5.48 -8.72
N SER A 154 -6.06 -4.76 -9.21
CA SER A 154 -6.82 -5.13 -10.42
C SER A 154 -5.98 -5.10 -11.70
N THR A 155 -4.91 -4.29 -11.73
CA THR A 155 -4.04 -4.11 -12.89
C THR A 155 -2.64 -4.69 -12.69
N MET A 156 -2.33 -5.19 -11.49
CA MET A 156 -1.08 -5.88 -11.20
C MET A 156 -0.91 -7.14 -12.05
N PRO A 157 0.33 -7.45 -12.49
CA PRO A 157 0.62 -8.71 -13.17
C PRO A 157 0.34 -9.91 -12.26
N LYS A 158 -0.22 -10.99 -12.80
CA LYS A 158 -0.50 -12.24 -12.05
C LYS A 158 0.41 -13.40 -12.45
N ASN A 159 1.31 -13.15 -13.40
CA ASN A 159 2.38 -14.07 -13.80
C ASN A 159 3.66 -13.29 -14.15
N ASN A 160 4.80 -13.98 -14.14
CA ASN A 160 6.10 -13.35 -14.39
C ASN A 160 6.25 -12.76 -15.79
N LYS A 161 5.60 -13.37 -16.80
CA LYS A 161 5.64 -12.84 -18.17
C LYS A 161 5.01 -11.46 -18.22
N GLU A 162 3.82 -11.28 -17.65
CA GLU A 162 3.17 -9.97 -17.54
C GLU A 162 4.02 -8.98 -16.75
N ALA A 163 4.62 -9.43 -15.64
CA ALA A 163 5.45 -8.56 -14.80
C ALA A 163 6.67 -8.03 -15.58
N VAL A 164 7.36 -8.89 -16.34
CA VAL A 164 8.48 -8.51 -17.22
C VAL A 164 8.01 -7.61 -18.36
N VAL A 165 6.88 -7.93 -19.01
CA VAL A 165 6.33 -7.10 -20.09
C VAL A 165 5.99 -5.69 -19.59
N ASN A 166 5.41 -5.58 -18.39
CA ASN A 166 5.11 -4.28 -17.79
C ASN A 166 6.38 -3.47 -17.52
N GLU A 167 7.41 -4.10 -16.95
CA GLU A 167 8.70 -3.44 -16.71
C GLU A 167 9.36 -2.96 -18.02
N LEU A 168 9.33 -3.78 -19.07
CA LEU A 168 9.84 -3.38 -20.40
C LEU A 168 9.05 -2.21 -21.00
N LYS A 169 7.73 -2.17 -20.80
CA LYS A 169 6.90 -1.03 -21.23
C LYS A 169 7.26 0.24 -20.47
N THR A 170 7.49 0.16 -19.16
CA THR A 170 7.94 1.29 -18.35
C THR A 170 9.27 1.83 -18.86
N PHE A 171 10.25 0.95 -19.12
CA PHE A 171 11.54 1.38 -19.69
C PHE A 171 11.39 1.98 -21.09
N SER A 172 10.56 1.37 -21.94
CA SER A 172 10.28 1.91 -23.27
C SER A 172 9.63 3.29 -23.21
N GLN A 173 8.76 3.55 -22.23
CA GLN A 173 8.13 4.87 -22.07
C GLN A 173 9.16 5.90 -21.57
N LEU A 174 9.97 5.55 -20.57
CA LEU A 174 11.03 6.42 -20.06
C LEU A 174 11.99 6.87 -21.18
N ILE A 175 12.38 5.95 -22.07
CA ILE A 175 13.25 6.27 -23.21
C ILE A 175 12.56 7.23 -24.17
N LYS A 176 11.25 7.06 -24.41
CA LYS A 176 10.48 7.97 -25.27
C LYS A 176 10.38 9.36 -24.66
N ASP A 177 9.99 9.44 -23.38
CA ASP A 177 9.87 10.72 -22.67
C ASP A 177 11.20 11.49 -22.70
N ALA A 178 12.33 10.79 -22.49
CA ALA A 178 13.66 11.41 -22.56
C ALA A 178 14.06 11.85 -23.98
N LEU A 179 13.61 11.15 -25.04
CA LEU A 179 13.83 11.56 -26.42
C LEU A 179 13.01 12.80 -26.75
N ASP A 180 11.72 12.80 -26.38
CA ASP A 180 10.80 13.92 -26.58
C ASP A 180 11.33 15.17 -25.86
N GLU A 181 11.83 15.05 -24.62
CA GLU A 181 12.47 16.14 -23.87
C GLU A 181 13.70 16.73 -24.58
N ILE A 182 14.51 15.90 -25.27
CA ILE A 182 15.68 16.35 -26.03
C ILE A 182 15.25 17.08 -27.30
N GLU A 183 14.24 16.55 -28.01
CA GLU A 183 13.70 17.17 -29.23
C GLU A 183 13.11 18.55 -28.92
N GLU A 184 12.26 18.65 -27.89
CA GLU A 184 11.72 19.93 -27.42
C GLU A 184 12.83 20.93 -27.02
N ALA A 185 13.89 20.45 -26.35
CA ALA A 185 15.00 21.30 -25.96
C ALA A 185 15.85 21.81 -27.15
N ILE A 186 15.88 21.08 -28.27
CA ILE A 186 16.53 21.52 -29.51
C ILE A 186 15.66 22.56 -30.21
N GLU A 187 14.38 22.30 -30.40
CA GLU A 187 13.43 23.21 -31.04
C GLU A 187 13.29 24.54 -30.28
N GLY A 188 13.21 24.48 -28.95
CA GLY A 188 13.20 25.64 -28.07
C GLY A 188 14.49 26.46 -28.13
N ARG A 189 15.63 25.86 -28.50
CA ARG A 189 16.92 26.56 -28.60
C ARG A 189 17.11 27.21 -29.98
N THR A 190 16.64 26.58 -31.04
CA THR A 190 16.64 27.17 -32.40
C THR A 190 15.74 28.41 -32.45
N SER A 191 14.56 28.37 -31.83
CA SER A 191 13.64 29.51 -31.74
C SER A 191 14.20 30.71 -30.95
N LEU A 192 15.12 30.50 -29.99
CA LEU A 192 15.82 31.56 -29.27
C LEU A 192 16.99 32.18 -30.06
N MET A 193 17.51 31.51 -31.09
CA MET A 193 18.57 32.06 -31.96
C MET A 193 18.02 32.86 -33.14
N ASP A 194 16.72 32.72 -33.44
CA ASP A 194 16.02 33.44 -34.52
C ASP A 194 15.33 34.74 -34.05
N CYS A 195 15.60 35.20 -32.81
CA CYS A 195 15.11 36.49 -32.25
C CYS A 195 16.22 37.54 -32.15
#